data_AF-A0A970XP21-F1
#
_entry.id   AF-A0A970XP21-F1
#
_cell.length_a   1.000
_cell.length_b   1.000
_cell.length_c   1.000
_cell.angle_alpha   90.00
_cell.angle_beta   90.00
_cell.angle_gamma   90.00
#
_symmetry.space_group_name_H-M   'P 1'
#
loop_
_entity.id
_entity.type
_entity.pdbx_description
1 polymer ?
#
loop_
_entity_poly.entity_id
_entity_poly.type
_entity_poly.pdbx_seq_one_letter_code
_entity_poly.pdbx_strand_id
1 'polypeptide(L)' 'MITAEYESVIGFGLAEIAEGEEMIHGLRLLLSHANYSESAAKACAAAGMTRVYKATLQSVTGKRRIVH' A
#
# COMPACT_ATOMS: atom_id res chain seq x y z
N MET A 1 -9.07 -4.57 33.66
CA MET A 1 -9.07 -4.87 32.22
C MET A 1 -7.89 -4.14 31.61
N ILE A 2 -6.90 -4.84 31.05
CA ILE A 2 -5.76 -4.23 30.36
C ILE A 2 -6.12 -4.20 28.87
N THR A 3 -6.20 -3.01 28.28
CA THR A 3 -6.45 -2.83 26.84
C THR A 3 -5.18 -2.28 26.18
N ALA A 4 -4.95 -2.63 24.91
CA ALA A 4 -3.76 -2.25 24.16
C ALA A 4 -3.76 -0.76 23.78
N GLU A 5 -2.56 -0.19 23.67
CA GLU A 5 -2.34 1.06 22.95
C GLU A 5 -2.37 0.80 21.45
N TYR A 6 -2.95 1.72 20.70
CA TYR A 6 -3.02 1.59 19.25
C TYR A 6 -3.20 2.94 18.58
N GLU A 7 -2.77 2.98 17.33
CA GLU A 7 -3.14 3.98 16.35
C GLU A 7 -3.58 3.25 15.09
N SER A 8 -4.77 3.56 14.60
CA SER A 8 -5.38 2.86 13.48
C SER A 8 -6.07 3.85 12.55
N VAL A 9 -5.95 3.58 11.25
CA VAL A 9 -6.54 4.35 10.17
C VAL A 9 -7.26 3.38 9.23
N ILE A 10 -8.49 3.72 8.83
CA ILE A 10 -9.29 2.95 7.88
C ILE A 10 -9.65 3.87 6.72
N GLY A 11 -9.23 3.50 5.50
CA GLY A 11 -9.60 4.18 4.27
C GLY A 11 -10.74 3.47 3.55
N PHE A 12 -11.69 4.24 3.01
CA PHE A 12 -12.79 3.75 2.18
C PHE A 12 -12.66 4.31 0.76
N GLY A 13 -12.87 3.47 -0.25
CA GLY A 13 -12.76 3.89 -1.63
C GLY A 13 -12.78 2.72 -2.60
N LEU A 14 -12.21 2.95 -3.80
CA LEU A 14 -12.17 1.97 -4.87
C LEU A 14 -10.75 1.41 -5.03
N ALA A 15 -10.68 0.12 -5.34
CA ALA A 15 -9.45 -0.56 -5.71
C ALA A 15 -9.56 -1.08 -7.13
N GLU A 16 -8.61 -0.70 -7.98
CA GLU A 16 -8.59 -1.04 -9.40
C GLU A 16 -7.26 -1.70 -9.75
N ILE A 17 -7.26 -2.59 -10.74
CA ILE A 17 -6.03 -3.23 -11.21
C ILE A 17 -5.17 -2.15 -11.88
N ALA A 18 -3.93 -2.00 -11.43
CA ALA A 18 -2.95 -1.14 -12.07
C ALA A 18 -2.27 -1.93 -13.20
N GLU A 19 -2.19 -1.32 -14.39
CA GLU A 19 -1.60 -1.93 -15.58
C GLU A 19 -0.46 -1.06 -16.15
N GLY A 20 0.41 -1.68 -16.96
CA GLY A 20 1.50 -0.98 -17.65
C GLY A 20 2.36 -0.14 -16.72
N GLU A 21 2.48 1.17 -17.02
CA GLU A 21 3.29 2.10 -16.23
C GLU A 21 2.72 2.34 -14.82
N GLU A 22 1.41 2.27 -14.60
CA GLU A 22 0.84 2.39 -13.25
C GLU A 22 1.25 1.21 -12.36
N MET A 23 1.32 0.00 -12.93
CA MET A 23 1.82 -1.18 -12.23
C MET A 23 3.29 -1.02 -11.84
N ILE A 24 4.14 -0.57 -12.77
CA ILE A 24 5.57 -0.35 -12.52
C ILE A 24 5.77 0.72 -11.45
N HIS A 25 4.99 1.80 -11.52
CA HIS A 25 5.01 2.86 -10.51
C HIS A 25 4.62 2.33 -9.12
N GLY A 26 3.52 1.56 -9.03
CA GLY A 26 3.09 0.95 -7.77
C GLY A 26 4.14 0.00 -7.18
N LEU A 27 4.76 -0.86 -8.01
CA LEU A 27 5.85 -1.74 -7.58
C LEU A 27 7.06 -0.96 -7.08
N ARG A 28 7.42 0.15 -7.73
CA ARG A 28 8.51 1.02 -7.29
C ARG A 28 8.24 1.56 -5.88
N LEU A 29 7.04 2.09 -5.65
CA LEU A 29 6.65 2.62 -4.33
C LEU A 29 6.69 1.53 -3.25
N LEU A 30 6.15 0.35 -3.54
CA LEU A 30 6.13 -0.78 -2.59
C LEU A 30 7.54 -1.28 -2.27
N LEU A 31 8.41 -1.43 -3.27
CA LEU A 31 9.80 -1.84 -3.08
C LEU A 31 10.58 -0.81 -2.27
N SER A 32 10.43 0.48 -2.60
CA SER A 32 11.06 1.58 -1.89
C SER A 32 10.65 1.60 -0.41
N HIS A 33 9.34 1.48 -0.14
CA HIS A 33 8.80 1.39 1.23
C HIS A 33 9.37 0.22 2.03
N ALA A 34 9.64 -0.90 1.36
CA ALA A 34 10.21 -2.10 1.96
C ALA A 34 11.76 -2.11 1.98
N ASN A 35 12.42 -1.00 1.61
CA ASN A 35 13.88 -0.86 1.50
C ASN A 35 14.53 -1.83 0.47
N TYR A 36 13.81 -2.19 -0.59
CA TYR A 36 14.33 -2.94 -1.73
C TYR A 36 14.66 -2.01 -2.91
N SER A 37 15.52 -2.50 -3.82
CA SER A 37 15.89 -1.74 -5.01
C SER A 37 14.70 -1.52 -5.94
N GLU A 38 14.37 -0.25 -6.16
CA GLU A 38 13.38 0.22 -7.12
C GLU A 38 13.65 -0.25 -8.57
N SER A 39 14.90 -0.58 -8.88
CA SER A 39 15.32 -1.07 -10.21
C SER A 39 14.67 -2.42 -10.57
N ALA A 40 14.25 -3.20 -9.58
CA ALA A 40 13.60 -4.49 -9.78
C ALA A 40 12.14 -4.37 -10.26
N ALA A 41 11.50 -3.20 -10.13
CA ALA A 41 10.08 -3.02 -10.45
C ALA A 41 9.72 -3.44 -11.89
N LYS A 42 10.57 -3.10 -12.87
CA LYS A 42 10.35 -3.50 -14.28
C LYS A 42 10.44 -5.01 -14.47
N ALA A 43 11.40 -5.65 -13.82
CA ALA A 43 11.55 -7.11 -13.87
C ALA A 43 10.36 -7.82 -13.21
N CYS A 44 9.88 -7.32 -12.07
CA CYS A 44 8.68 -7.83 -11.40
C CYS A 44 7.42 -7.69 -12.27
N ALA A 45 7.25 -6.54 -12.95
CA ALA A 45 6.14 -6.34 -13.87
C ALA A 45 6.22 -7.30 -15.06
N ALA A 46 7.40 -7.43 -15.68
CA ALA A 46 7.62 -8.33 -16.81
C ALA A 46 7.42 -9.81 -16.45
N ALA A 47 7.68 -10.21 -15.21
CA ALA A 47 7.46 -11.58 -14.75
C ALA A 47 5.98 -11.99 -14.72
N GLY A 48 5.05 -11.03 -14.67
CA GLY A 48 3.61 -11.30 -14.75
C GLY A 48 3.00 -12.11 -13.59
N MET A 49 3.76 -12.36 -12.52
CA MET A 49 3.32 -13.17 -11.37
C MET A 49 2.60 -12.35 -10.29
N THR A 50 2.76 -11.03 -10.29
CA THR A 50 2.22 -10.12 -9.27
C THR A 50 1.12 -9.26 -9.88
N ARG A 51 -0.02 -9.15 -9.19
CA ARG A 51 -1.07 -8.19 -9.55
C ARG A 51 -1.00 -7.00 -8.59
N VAL A 52 -0.97 -5.80 -9.16
CA VAL A 52 -0.87 -4.54 -8.40
C VAL A 52 -2.23 -3.85 -8.46
N TYR A 53 -2.66 -3.31 -7.33
CA TYR A 53 -3.91 -2.54 -7.24
C TYR A 53 -3.61 -1.10 -6.82
N LYS A 54 -4.29 -0.15 -7.44
CA LYS A 54 -4.33 1.25 -7.04
C LYS A 54 -5.59 1.46 -6.20
N ALA A 55 -5.41 1.83 -4.93
CA ALA A 55 -6.50 2.19 -4.04
C ALA A 55 -6.68 3.72 -4.02
N THR A 56 -7.84 4.21 -4.47
CA THR A 56 -8.20 5.62 -4.40
C THR A 56 -9.14 5.82 -3.22
N LEU A 57 -8.66 6.52 -2.18
CA LEU A 57 -9.43 6.76 -0.96
C LEU A 57 -10.38 7.96 -1.14
N GLN A 58 -11.67 7.74 -0.89
CA GLN A 58 -12.71 8.77 -0.89
C GLN A 58 -12.92 9.36 0.50
N SER A 59 -12.70 8.54 1.55
CA SER A 59 -12.76 8.98 2.93
C SER A 59 -11.82 8.16 3.80
N VAL A 60 -11.45 8.72 4.95
CA VAL A 60 -10.55 8.10 5.92
C VAL A 60 -11.10 8.35 7.33
N THR A 61 -11.09 7.32 8.17
CA THR A 61 -11.37 7.43 9.61
C THR A 61 -10.16 6.98 10.42
N GLY A 62 -10.00 7.51 11.63
CA GLY A 62 -8.86 7.21 12.49
C GLY A 62 -9.29 7.03 13.94
N LYS A 63 -8.62 6.12 14.65
CA LYS A 63 -8.82 5.89 16.08
C LYS A 63 -7.47 5.71 16.76
N ARG A 64 -7.28 6.40 17.88
CA ARG A 64 -6.03 6.39 18.64
C ARG A 64 -6.33 6.18 20.13
N ARG A 65 -5.48 5.40 20.79
CA ARG A 65 -5.47 5.25 22.24
C ARG A 65 -4.02 5.12 22.71
N ILE A 66 -3.60 6.07 23.53
CA ILE A 66 -2.30 6.10 24.21
C ILE A 66 -2.60 6.35 25.68
N VAL A 67 -1.91 5.66 26.58
CA VAL A 67 -2.06 5.78 28.03
C VAL A 67 -0.73 6.35 28.56
N HIS A 68 -0.76 7.60 29.01
CA HIS A 68 0.38 8.28 29.62
C HIS A 68 0.55 7.90 31.09
#